data_AF-A0A381XU41-F1
#
_entry.id   AF-A0A381XU41-F1
#
_cell.length_a   1.000
_cell.length_b   1.000
_cell.length_c   1.000
_cell.angle_alpha   90.00
_cell.angle_beta   90.00
_cell.angle_gamma   90.00
#
_symmetry.space_group_name_H-M   'P 1'
#
loop_
_entity.id
_entity.type
_entity.pdbx_description
1 polymer ?
#
loop_
_entity_poly.entity_id
_entity_poly.type
_entity_poly.pdbx_seq_one_letter_code
_entity_poly.pdbx_strand_id
1 'polypeptide(L)'
;MVDYLGPECYTFCMETNKTPQMESFLEGMGQGLFGRSRQATGDNQVCISCGTDANHFRDEISRKEYSISRLCQTCQDSVFGG
;
A
#
# COMPACT_ATOMS: atom_id res chain seq x y z
N MET A 1 -15.28 22.31 3.46
CA MET A 1 -16.09 21.09 3.27
C MET A 1 -15.09 19.94 3.40
N VAL A 2 -14.86 19.53 4.65
CA VAL A 2 -13.96 18.43 5.01
C VAL A 2 -14.91 17.30 5.38
N ASP A 3 -15.19 16.43 4.42
CA ASP A 3 -16.12 15.34 4.66
C ASP A 3 -15.41 14.29 5.52
N TYR A 4 -15.73 14.37 6.80
CA TYR A 4 -15.58 13.33 7.82
C TYR A 4 -16.36 12.09 7.34
N LEU A 5 -15.72 11.25 6.53
CA LEU A 5 -16.18 9.87 6.32
C LEU A 5 -15.59 9.01 7.43
N GLY A 6 -16.50 8.42 8.21
CA GLY A 6 -16.27 7.82 9.53
C GLY A 6 -15.46 6.51 9.55
N PRO A 7 -15.36 5.88 10.73
CA PRO A 7 -14.37 4.84 11.05
C PRO A 7 -14.65 3.42 10.49
N GLU A 8 -15.42 3.26 9.41
CA GLU A 8 -15.86 1.93 8.95
C GLU A 8 -14.98 1.25 7.90
N CYS A 9 -13.72 1.69 7.70
CA CYS A 9 -12.76 0.95 6.88
C CYS A 9 -11.68 0.22 7.71
N TYR A 10 -11.95 0.03 9.01
CA TYR A 10 -11.13 -0.78 9.90
C TYR A 10 -11.44 -2.26 9.67
N THR A 11 -10.65 -2.97 8.84
CA THR A 11 -10.32 -4.40 9.10
C THR A 11 -9.08 -4.92 8.33
N PHE A 12 -8.53 -4.30 7.28
CA PHE A 12 -7.39 -4.95 6.58
C PHE A 12 -6.19 -4.11 6.10
N CYS A 13 -6.06 -2.86 6.54
CA CYS A 13 -4.78 -2.17 6.43
C CYS A 13 -4.08 -2.29 7.77
N MET A 14 -3.31 -3.39 7.99
CA MET A 14 -2.46 -3.54 9.16
C MET A 14 -1.67 -2.24 9.38
N GLU A 15 -2.05 -1.57 10.46
CA GLU A 15 -1.73 -0.19 10.79
C GLU A 15 -0.27 -0.11 11.21
N THR A 16 0.62 0.27 10.29
CA THR A 16 1.95 0.72 10.70
C THR A 16 1.77 2.10 11.32
N ASN A 17 2.09 2.27 12.61
CA ASN A 17 2.07 3.57 13.30
C ASN A 17 3.11 4.52 12.66
N LYS A 18 2.77 5.16 11.54
CA LYS A 18 3.56 6.25 10.98
C LYS A 18 2.94 7.56 11.43
N THR A 19 3.79 8.56 11.60
CA THR A 19 3.30 9.90 11.93
C THR A 19 2.58 10.51 10.73
N PRO A 20 1.67 11.50 10.93
CA PRO A 20 1.01 12.19 9.82
C PRO A 20 1.98 12.79 8.79
N GLN A 21 3.16 13.22 9.24
CA GLN A 21 4.22 13.74 8.36
C GLN A 21 4.79 12.64 7.47
N MET A 22 5.01 11.44 8.02
CA MET A 22 5.50 10.29 7.24
C MET A 22 4.45 9.80 6.26
N GLU A 23 3.17 9.74 6.65
CA GLU A 23 2.09 9.37 5.73
C GLU A 23 2.00 10.37 4.58
N SER A 24 2.02 11.68 4.87
CA SER A 24 1.99 12.72 3.83
C SER A 24 3.18 12.62 2.85
N PHE A 25 4.37 12.32 3.37
CA PHE A 25 5.55 12.12 2.55
C PHE A 25 5.42 10.89 1.64
N LEU A 26 4.94 9.77 2.20
CA LEU A 26 4.74 8.54 1.45
C LEU A 26 3.63 8.66 0.41
N GLU A 27 2.54 9.39 0.70
CA GLU A 27 1.52 9.75 -0.28
C GLU A 27 2.13 10.54 -1.44
N GLY A 28 2.92 11.57 -1.14
CA GLY A 28 3.62 12.38 -2.14
C GLY A 28 4.56 11.54 -3.01
N MET A 29 5.28 10.59 -2.41
CA MET A 29 6.13 9.66 -3.16
C MET A 29 5.33 8.70 -4.04
N GLY A 30 4.23 8.13 -3.53
CA GLY A 30 3.35 7.27 -4.33
C GLY A 30 2.84 8.01 -5.56
N GLN A 31 2.37 9.23 -5.37
CA GLN A 31 1.91 10.08 -6.46
C GLN A 31 3.04 10.44 -7.43
N GLY A 32 4.21 10.82 -6.91
CA GLY A 32 5.33 11.28 -7.73
C GLY A 32 6.04 10.18 -8.51
N LEU A 33 6.19 8.99 -7.94
CA LEU A 33 6.93 7.87 -8.54
C LEU A 33 6.04 6.97 -9.39
N PHE A 34 4.80 6.74 -8.95
CA PHE A 34 3.92 5.74 -9.56
C PHE A 34 2.60 6.32 -10.05
N GLY A 35 2.35 7.62 -9.83
CA GLY A 35 1.08 8.25 -10.20
C GLY A 35 -0.12 7.76 -9.38
N ARG A 36 0.10 7.14 -8.22
CA ARG A 36 -0.94 6.48 -7.43
C ARG A 36 -0.84 6.82 -5.94
N SER A 37 -1.97 7.06 -5.30
CA SER A 37 -2.05 7.20 -3.84
C SER A 37 -1.65 5.89 -3.15
N ARG A 38 -0.76 5.98 -2.17
CA ARG A 38 -0.32 4.82 -1.39
C ARG A 38 -1.45 4.31 -0.49
N GLN A 39 -2.23 5.21 0.09
CA GLN A 39 -3.39 4.90 0.90
C GLN A 39 -4.46 4.19 0.08
N ALA A 40 -4.89 4.81 -1.03
CA ALA A 40 -5.94 4.23 -1.86
C ALA A 40 -5.54 2.85 -2.44
N THR A 41 -4.28 2.66 -2.84
CA THR A 41 -3.81 1.34 -3.31
C THR A 41 -3.77 0.32 -2.19
N GLY A 42 -3.38 0.70 -0.97
CA GLY A 42 -3.45 -0.16 0.20
C GLY A 42 -4.87 -0.59 0.56
N ASP A 43 -5.81 0.36 0.60
CA ASP A 43 -7.21 0.11 0.97
C ASP A 43 -7.92 -0.78 -0.05
N ASN A 44 -7.57 -0.67 -1.34
CA ASN A 44 -8.16 -1.45 -2.41
C ASN A 44 -7.38 -2.74 -2.75
N GLN A 45 -6.33 -3.08 -2.00
CA GLN A 45 -5.45 -4.23 -2.28
C GLN A 45 -4.89 -4.22 -3.72
N VAL A 46 -4.43 -3.05 -4.14
CA VAL A 46 -3.81 -2.82 -5.46
C VAL A 46 -2.31 -2.59 -5.29
N CYS A 47 -1.53 -3.00 -6.29
CA CYS A 47 -0.10 -2.73 -6.35
C CYS A 47 0.15 -1.25 -6.67
N ILE A 48 0.96 -0.58 -5.84
CA ILE A 48 1.33 0.82 -6.07
C ILE A 48 2.13 1.02 -7.36
N SER A 49 2.93 0.03 -7.77
CA SER A 49 3.80 0.13 -8.95
C SER A 49 3.06 -0.17 -10.26
N CYS A 50 2.51 -1.39 -10.40
CA CYS A 50 1.88 -1.81 -11.65
C CYS A 50 0.36 -1.55 -11.70
N GLY A 51 -0.30 -1.29 -10.57
CA GLY A 51 -1.73 -1.06 -10.51
C GLY A 51 -2.61 -2.30 -10.65
N THR A 52 -2.04 -3.51 -10.58
CA THR A 52 -2.81 -4.77 -10.62
C THR A 52 -3.23 -5.22 -9.22
N ASP A 53 -4.06 -6.26 -9.16
CA ASP A 53 -4.42 -6.97 -7.94
C ASP A 53 -3.19 -7.37 -7.11
N ALA A 54 -3.28 -7.17 -5.79
CA ALA A 54 -2.28 -7.54 -4.80
C ALA A 54 -2.89 -8.39 -3.67
N ASN A 55 -3.80 -9.31 -3.99
CA ASN A 55 -4.40 -10.23 -3.01
C ASN A 55 -3.68 -11.58 -2.92
N HIS A 56 -2.86 -11.90 -3.93
CA HIS A 56 -2.16 -13.18 -4.04
C HIS A 56 -0.69 -13.06 -3.65
N PHE A 57 -0.31 -13.74 -2.56
CA PHE A 57 1.06 -13.83 -2.07
C PHE A 57 1.45 -15.29 -1.87
N ARG A 58 2.72 -15.62 -2.11
CA ARG A 58 3.24 -16.99 -1.99
C ARG A 58 3.41 -17.43 -0.52
N ASP A 59 3.68 -16.48 0.36
CA ASP A 59 3.96 -16.72 1.77
C ASP A 59 3.55 -15.51 2.63
N GLU A 60 3.56 -15.71 3.95
CA GLU A 60 3.22 -14.65 4.92
C GLU A 60 4.23 -13.51 4.96
N ILE A 61 5.49 -13.77 4.56
CA ILE A 61 6.54 -12.75 4.53
C ILE A 61 6.24 -11.75 3.41
N SER A 62 5.95 -12.22 2.20
CA SER A 62 5.54 -11.36 1.07
C SER A 62 4.24 -10.60 1.36
N ARG A 63 3.32 -11.18 2.14
CA ARG A 63 2.13 -10.45 2.63
C ARG A 63 2.50 -9.33 3.61
N LYS A 64 3.46 -9.56 4.52
CA LYS A 64 3.96 -8.52 5.43
C LYS A 64 4.74 -7.44 4.67
N GLU A 65 5.55 -7.81 3.70
CA GLU A 65 6.29 -6.88 2.83
C GLU A 65 5.35 -6.00 2.01
N TYR A 66 4.19 -6.51 1.58
CA TYR A 66 3.13 -5.71 0.97
C TYR A 66 2.64 -4.60 1.91
N SER A 67 2.48 -4.84 3.21
CA SER A 67 2.03 -3.80 4.15
C SER A 67 2.97 -2.59 4.22
N ILE A 68 4.25 -2.80 3.91
CA ILE A 68 5.29 -1.77 3.89
C ILE A 68 5.34 -1.11 2.51
N SER A 69 5.55 -1.92 1.48
CA SER A 69 5.90 -1.50 0.12
C SER A 69 4.71 -1.21 -0.80
N ARG A 70 3.55 -1.80 -0.51
CA ARG A 70 2.38 -1.85 -1.40
C ARG A 70 2.65 -2.49 -2.78
N LEU A 71 3.61 -3.41 -2.89
CA LEU A 71 3.91 -4.14 -4.12
C LEU A 71 3.20 -5.50 -4.19
N CYS A 72 2.54 -5.84 -5.29
CA CYS A 72 2.06 -7.22 -5.51
C CYS A 72 3.23 -8.21 -5.57
N GLN A 73 2.96 -9.51 -5.43
CA GLN A 73 3.98 -10.56 -5.45
C GLN A 73 4.93 -10.44 -6.65
N THR A 74 4.40 -10.29 -7.87
CA THR A 74 5.20 -10.19 -9.09
C THR A 74 6.17 -8.99 -9.07
N CYS A 75 5.73 -7.85 -8.55
CA CYS A 75 6.60 -6.68 -8.41
C CYS A 75 7.61 -6.86 -7.27
N GLN A 76 7.22 -7.50 -6.17
CA GLN A 76 8.14 -7.87 -5.10
C GLN A 76 9.25 -8.77 -5.62
N ASP A 77 8.91 -9.79 -6.41
CA ASP A 77 9.88 -10.74 -6.99
C ASP A 77 10.87 -10.04 -7.91
N SER A 78 10.41 -9.06 -8.69
CA SER A 78 11.28 -8.26 -9.55
C SER A 78 12.23 -7.33 -8.79
N VAL A 79 11.86 -6.88 -7.58
CA VAL A 79 12.66 -5.94 -6.78
C VAL A 79 13.58 -6.67 -5.81
N PHE A 80 13.05 -7.68 -5.12
CA PHE A 80 13.73 -8.39 -4.04
C PHE A 80 14.43 -9.66 -4.51
N GLY A 81 14.20 -10.12 -5.76
CA GLY A 81 14.92 -11.23 -6.37
C GLY A 81 14.95 -12.46 -5.48
N GLY A 82 13.79 -13.13 -5.36
CA GLY A 82 13.65 -14.35 -4.56
C GLY A 82 14.67 -15.42 -4.90
#